data_AF-A0A931W498-F1
#
_entry.id   AF-A0A931W498-F1
#
_cell.length_a   1.000
_cell.length_b   1.000
_cell.length_c   1.000
_cell.angle_alpha   90.00
_cell.angle_beta   90.00
_cell.angle_gamma   90.00
#
_symmetry.space_group_name_H-M   'P 1'
#
loop_
_entity.id
_entity.type
_entity.pdbx_description
1 polymer ?
#
loop_
_entity_poly.entity_id
_entity_poly.type
_entity_poly.pdbx_seq_one_letter_code
_entity_poly.pdbx_strand_id
1 'polypeptide(L)' 'MGLKPLIFLAIVCTLAACTSPETGRPRGGGPGADVGNRTKVVRMHEGADPFYKTPKLIRSQPPPLASARQADQLSR' A
#
# COMPACT_ATOMS: atom_id res chain seq x y z
N MET A 1 -16.24 -16.20 -39.10
CA MET A 1 -15.05 -15.49 -38.56
C MET A 1 -14.04 -16.54 -38.11
N GLY A 2 -12.81 -16.51 -38.64
CA GLY A 2 -11.79 -17.52 -38.32
C GLY A 2 -11.17 -17.31 -36.93
N LEU A 3 -10.47 -18.32 -36.41
CA LEU A 3 -9.76 -18.25 -35.12
C LEU A 3 -8.59 -17.24 -35.16
N LYS A 4 -7.93 -17.09 -36.31
CA LYS A 4 -6.77 -16.20 -36.51
C LYS A 4 -7.06 -14.71 -36.20
N PRO A 5 -8.12 -14.08 -36.74
CA PRO A 5 -8.44 -12.69 -36.38
C PRO A 5 -8.85 -12.53 -34.91
N LEU A 6 -9.43 -13.57 -34.28
CA LEU A 6 -9.74 -13.54 -32.85
C LEU A 6 -8.47 -13.54 -31.99
N ILE A 7 -7.50 -14.39 -32.32
CA ILE A 7 -6.19 -14.45 -31.65
C ILE A 7 -5.45 -13.12 -31.82
N PHE A 8 -5.44 -12.58 -33.04
CA PHE A 8 -4.80 -11.29 -33.32
C PHE A 8 -5.43 -10.15 -32.50
N LEU A 9 -6.76 -10.10 -32.44
CA LEU A 9 -7.48 -9.12 -31.63
C LEU A 9 -7.16 -9.27 -30.14
N ALA A 10 -7.11 -10.51 -29.63
CA ALA A 10 -6.78 -10.78 -28.23
C ALA A 10 -5.38 -10.28 -27.87
N ILE A 11 -4.38 -10.48 -28.74
CA ILE A 11 -3.00 -10.00 -28.55
C ILE A 11 -2.95 -8.47 -28.52
N VAL A 12 -3.68 -7.80 -29.41
CA VAL A 12 -3.71 -6.33 -29.42
C VAL A 12 -4.33 -5.77 -28.14
N CYS A 13 -5.42 -6.39 -27.66
CA CYS A 13 -6.08 -5.97 -26.42
C CYS A 13 -5.20 -6.13 -25.18
N THR A 14 -4.44 -7.22 -25.06
CA THR A 14 -3.56 -7.43 -23.89
C THR A 14 -2.39 -6.45 -23.86
N LEU A 15 -1.83 -6.09 -25.03
CA LEU A 15 -0.76 -5.10 -25.13
C LEU A 15 -1.25 -3.68 -24.81
N ALA A 16 -2.48 -3.33 -25.17
CA ALA A 16 -3.06 -2.02 -24.88
C ALA A 16 -3.52 -1.87 -23.41
N ALA A 17 -3.81 -2.98 -22.72
CA ALA A 17 -4.29 -2.98 -21.34
C ALA A 17 -3.18 -2.88 -20.28
N CYS A 18 -1.90 -2.79 -20.68
CA CYS A 18 -0.78 -2.65 -19.74
C CYS A 18 -0.64 -1.26 -19.09
N THR A 19 -1.57 -0.33 -19.32
CA THR A 19 -1.59 0.97 -18.65
C THR A 19 -2.28 0.85 -17.28
N SER A 20 -1.50 0.56 -16.24
CA SER A 20 -2.02 0.61 -14.87
C SER A 20 -2.44 2.05 -14.54
N PRO A 21 -3.58 2.27 -13.85
CA PRO A 21 -3.97 3.59 -13.34
C PRO A 21 -2.90 4.22 -12.42
N GLU A 22 -2.00 3.40 -11.87
CA GLU A 22 -0.84 3.87 -11.10
C GLU A 22 0.25 4.53 -11.94
N THR A 23 0.26 4.32 -13.25
CA THR A 23 1.27 4.89 -14.18
C THR A 23 1.14 6.40 -14.28
N GLY A 24 -0.10 6.91 -14.28
CA GLY A 24 -0.40 8.33 -14.33
C GLY A 24 -0.62 8.96 -12.95
N ARG A 25 -0.57 8.17 -11.87
CA ARG A 25 -0.77 8.70 -10.53
C ARG A 25 0.39 9.64 -10.22
N PRO A 26 0.11 10.93 -9.91
CA PRO A 26 1.17 11.84 -9.52
C PRO A 26 1.82 11.26 -8.25
N ARG A 27 3.07 10.81 -8.37
CA ARG A 27 3.89 10.58 -7.19
C ARG A 27 3.97 11.93 -6.48
N GLY A 28 3.70 11.97 -5.17
CA GLY A 28 3.83 13.18 -4.35
C GLY A 28 5.30 13.62 -4.18
N GLY A 29 6.10 13.53 -5.23
CA GLY A 29 7.52 13.84 -5.31
C GLY A 29 7.74 15.21 -5.91
N GLY A 30 7.21 16.23 -5.24
CA GLY A 30 7.87 17.53 -5.26
C GLY A 30 9.11 17.50 -4.34
N PRO A 31 9.92 18.56 -4.32
CA PRO A 31 10.89 18.80 -3.24
C PRO A 31 10.13 18.77 -1.90
N GLY A 32 10.13 17.61 -1.23
CA GLY A 32 9.16 17.32 -0.17
C GLY A 32 8.67 15.88 -0.07
N ALA A 33 9.06 14.97 -0.99
CA ALA A 33 9.12 13.53 -0.69
C ALA A 33 10.22 13.32 0.38
N ASP A 34 9.85 13.64 1.61
CA ASP A 34 10.62 13.91 2.82
C ASP A 34 12.16 13.89 2.68
N VAL A 35 12.66 14.88 1.95
CA VAL A 35 14.10 15.17 1.85
C VAL A 35 14.62 15.93 3.08
N GLY A 36 13.73 16.28 4.02
CA GLY A 36 14.02 17.05 5.23
C GLY A 36 14.32 16.18 6.46
N ASN A 37 13.86 14.94 6.50
CA ASN A 37 14.16 13.99 7.58
C ASN A 37 15.56 13.35 7.45
N ARG A 38 16.59 14.18 7.31
CA ARG A 38 17.99 13.77 7.14
C ARG A 38 18.90 14.12 8.31
N THR A 39 18.40 14.85 9.29
CA THR A 39 19.22 15.31 10.43
C THR A 39 19.54 14.20 11.42
N LYS A 40 18.71 13.15 11.49
CA LYS A 40 18.97 11.97 12.31
C LYS A 40 18.70 10.70 11.51
N VAL A 41 19.66 9.76 11.53
CA VAL A 41 19.42 8.39 11.08
C VAL A 41 18.33 7.80 11.98
N VAL A 42 17.15 7.54 11.42
CA VAL A 42 16.10 6.82 12.14
C VAL A 42 16.56 5.38 12.27
N ARG A 43 16.95 4.98 13.48
CA ARG A 43 17.22 3.58 13.78
C ARG A 43 15.88 2.85 13.81
N MET A 44 15.68 1.91 12.90
CA MET A 44 14.56 0.98 13.01
C MET A 44 14.75 0.16 14.30
N HIS A 45 13.71 0.12 15.12
CA HIS A 45 13.65 -0.83 16.23
C HIS A 45 13.58 -2.25 15.65
N GLU A 46 14.17 -3.22 16.36
CA GLU A 46 14.27 -4.61 15.88
C GLU A 46 12.87 -5.13 15.49
N GLY A 47 12.76 -5.70 14.28
CA GLY A 47 11.49 -6.17 13.74
C GLY A 47 10.53 -5.09 13.22
N ALA A 48 11.00 -3.84 13.10
CA ALA A 48 10.18 -2.70 12.67
C ALA A 48 8.91 -2.50 13.53
N ASP A 49 9.04 -2.63 14.85
CA ASP A 49 7.95 -2.44 15.83
C ASP A 49 7.32 -1.04 15.74
N PRO A 50 6.13 -0.88 15.13
CA PRO A 50 5.49 0.42 14.94
C PRO A 50 4.92 1.01 16.23
N PHE A 51 4.80 0.21 17.29
CA PHE A 51 4.18 0.59 18.55
C PHE A 51 5.21 0.72 19.68
N TYR A 52 6.49 0.82 19.34
CA TYR A 52 7.56 0.95 20.32
C TYR A 52 7.32 2.16 21.24
N LYS A 53 7.20 1.89 22.55
CA LYS A 53 6.89 2.85 23.62
C LYS A 53 5.56 3.59 23.48
N THR A 54 4.65 3.17 22.61
CA THR A 54 3.30 3.74 22.57
C THR A 54 2.58 3.38 23.88
N PRO A 55 2.16 4.36 24.69
CA PRO A 55 1.44 4.07 25.92
C PRO A 55 0.09 3.41 25.57
N LYS A 56 -0.17 2.24 26.15
CA LYS A 56 -1.46 1.56 26.04
C LYS A 56 -2.47 2.27 26.94
N LEU A 57 -3.02 3.38 26.44
CA LEU A 57 -3.96 4.23 27.18
C LEU A 57 -5.38 3.63 27.25
N ILE A 58 -5.69 2.65 26.40
CA ILE A 58 -7.01 2.07 26.30
C ILE A 58 -7.06 0.76 27.10
N ARG A 59 -7.61 0.83 28.31
CA ARG A 59 -7.95 -0.36 29.14
C ARG A 59 -9.32 -0.95 28.80
N SER A 60 -9.93 -0.58 27.67
CA SER A 60 -11.23 -1.08 27.23
C SER A 60 -11.20 -1.29 25.73
N GLN A 61 -11.19 -2.55 25.29
CA GLN A 61 -11.40 -2.91 23.89
C GLN A 61 -12.51 -2.01 23.32
N PRO A 62 -12.25 -1.16 22.31
CA PRO A 62 -13.33 -0.42 21.67
C PRO A 62 -14.35 -1.44 21.14
N PRO A 63 -15.65 -1.11 21.14
CA PRO A 63 -16.67 -2.01 20.62
C PRO A 63 -16.27 -2.48 19.21
N PRO A 64 -16.44 -3.76 18.88
CA PRO A 64 -15.89 -4.34 17.67
C PRO A 64 -16.45 -3.63 16.44
N LEU A 65 -15.62 -2.79 15.81
CA LEU A 65 -15.96 -2.15 14.54
C LEU A 65 -15.68 -3.14 13.41
N ALA A 66 -16.63 -3.31 12.50
CA ALA A 66 -16.50 -4.24 11.37
C ALA A 66 -15.24 -3.93 10.53
N SER A 67 -14.88 -2.65 10.39
CA SER A 67 -13.68 -2.19 9.69
C SER A 67 -12.36 -2.50 10.39
N ALA A 68 -12.36 -2.64 11.72
CA ALA A 68 -11.15 -2.89 12.51
C ALA A 68 -10.88 -4.39 12.78
N ARG A 69 -11.87 -5.26 12.51
CA ARG A 69 -11.81 -6.70 12.83
C ARG A 69 -10.63 -7.43 12.18
N GLN A 70 -10.27 -7.06 10.97
CA GLN A 70 -9.13 -7.65 10.26
C GLN A 70 -7.80 -7.29 10.93
N ALA A 71 -7.61 -6.02 11.30
CA ALA A 71 -6.39 -5.57 11.96
C ALA A 71 -6.22 -6.25 13.32
N ASP A 72 -7.30 -6.44 14.08
CA ASP A 72 -7.28 -7.15 15.36
C ASP A 72 -6.92 -8.65 15.22
N GLN A 73 -7.39 -9.31 14.17
CA GLN A 73 -7.08 -10.72 13.90
C GLN A 73 -5.63 -10.92 13.48
N LEU A 74 -5.08 -9.98 12.71
CA LEU A 74 -3.70 -10.02 12.18
C LEU A 74 -2.64 -9.53 13.17
N SER A 75 -3.05 -8.93 14.28
CA SER A 75 -2.17 -8.36 15.32
C SER A 75 -1.88 -9.35 16.47
N ARG A 76 -2.41 -10.58 16.41
CA ARG A 76 -2.11 -11.67 17.36
C ARG A 76 -1.06 -12.61 16.81
#